data_AF-A0A5J4RJ75-F1
#
_entry.id   AF-A0A5J4RJ75-F1
#
_cell.length_a   1.000
_cell.length_b   1.000
_cell.length_c   1.000
_cell.angle_alpha   90.00
_cell.angle_beta   90.00
_cell.angle_gamma   90.00
#
_symmetry.space_group_name_H-M   'P 1'
#
loop_
_entity.id
_entity.type
_entity.pdbx_description
1 polymer ?
#
loop_
_entity_poly.entity_id
_entity_poly.type
_entity_poly.pdbx_seq_one_letter_code
_entity_poly.pdbx_strand_id
1 'polypeptide(L)'
;MGKKNVKNTLQIHSQAKIEFYEKYLNRYLRILRSSKFIKRIHIYDVFCGMGIYEDGGKGSPIVAFDAIKKLYIENNTLVGTKISLIVNDKSKERVERVKKYIEENNQDYCTTQYYDYDVEQMFIVVQQEVSRTASDTRNIIFIDPYGYKNIKKETLYHLMENDKTEIILFLPISHMHRFTQIAMQDEETSQYAPLRTFVNSFFPENHKMMTEKVNVMEYIQFVSEALTYRRKFYTTSYYIKRDATNHFALFFMTSHIVGFEKILEIKWTLDDEAGRGFKIPQQQKGLFDGEFAEETKNRNVERLESILLQCLTEPKTNRQVYEITLENEFLPKHTKEVFDKWQQHNPKFKVYDIKTGKEARKKSFYISWSNYKDGDNKVKFILEQ
;
A
#
# COMPACT_ATOMS: atom_id res chain seq x y z
N MET A 1 4.83 9.50 40.56
CA MET A 1 4.40 8.73 39.35
C MET A 1 5.41 8.98 38.25
N GLY A 2 6.27 8.00 37.95
CA GLY A 2 7.33 8.16 36.95
C GLY A 2 6.77 8.33 35.54
N LYS A 3 7.39 9.22 34.75
CA LYS A 3 7.08 9.40 33.33
C LYS A 3 7.24 8.05 32.61
N LYS A 4 6.14 7.42 32.19
CA LYS A 4 6.17 6.25 31.30
C LYS A 4 7.02 6.62 30.08
N ASN A 5 8.05 5.82 29.82
CA ASN A 5 9.01 6.09 28.75
C ASN A 5 8.30 5.85 27.40
N VAL A 6 8.00 6.93 26.67
CA VAL A 6 7.21 6.92 25.42
C VAL A 6 7.79 5.97 24.35
N LYS A 7 9.06 5.57 24.48
CA LYS A 7 9.74 4.61 23.61
C LYS A 7 9.29 3.14 23.81
N ASN A 8 8.63 2.81 24.92
CA ASN A 8 8.35 1.42 25.30
C ASN A 8 6.86 1.02 25.18
N THR A 9 5.98 1.96 24.81
CA THR A 9 4.53 1.75 24.66
C THR A 9 4.14 1.91 23.19
N LEU A 10 3.29 1.03 22.65
CA LEU A 10 2.85 1.12 21.26
C LEU A 10 1.92 2.34 21.11
N GLN A 11 2.38 3.33 20.35
CA GLN A 11 1.63 4.56 20.15
C GLN A 11 0.47 4.33 19.15
N ILE A 12 -0.63 5.08 19.27
CA ILE A 12 -1.84 4.95 18.42
C ILE A 12 -1.51 5.00 16.92
N HIS A 13 -0.56 5.85 16.50
CA HIS A 13 -0.13 5.93 15.10
C HIS A 13 0.67 4.70 14.65
N SER A 14 1.46 4.11 15.56
CA SER A 14 2.11 2.82 15.31
C SER A 14 1.07 1.72 15.20
N GLN A 15 -0.01 1.77 15.98
CA GLN A 15 -1.13 0.83 15.88
C GLN A 15 -1.84 0.92 14.53
N ALA A 16 -2.13 2.11 14.00
CA ALA A 16 -2.74 2.27 12.67
C ALA A 16 -1.87 1.67 11.54
N LYS A 17 -0.54 1.86 11.63
CA LYS A 17 0.43 1.24 10.71
C LYS A 17 0.37 -0.29 10.78
N ILE A 18 0.41 -0.81 12.00
CA ILE A 18 0.38 -2.25 12.25
C ILE A 18 -0.96 -2.86 11.82
N GLU A 19 -2.09 -2.18 12.06
CA GLU A 19 -3.41 -2.61 11.63
C GLU A 19 -3.52 -2.66 10.10
N PHE A 20 -3.00 -1.66 9.40
CA PHE A 20 -2.93 -1.67 7.93
C PHE A 20 -2.16 -2.89 7.42
N TYR A 21 -0.98 -3.14 8.00
CA TYR A 21 -0.14 -4.30 7.65
C TYR A 21 -0.84 -5.62 7.96
N GLU A 22 -1.45 -5.75 9.14
CA GLU A 22 -2.18 -6.94 9.57
C GLU A 22 -3.35 -7.27 8.63
N LYS A 23 -4.20 -6.28 8.32
CA LYS A 23 -5.35 -6.48 7.43
C LYS A 23 -4.91 -6.89 6.03
N TYR A 24 -3.84 -6.28 5.53
CA TYR A 24 -3.28 -6.64 4.24
C TYR A 24 -2.73 -8.07 4.25
N LEU A 25 -1.89 -8.46 5.22
CA LEU A 25 -1.36 -9.82 5.32
C LEU A 25 -2.48 -10.86 5.41
N ASN A 26 -3.47 -10.64 6.28
CA ASN A 26 -4.61 -11.56 6.42
C ASN A 26 -5.35 -11.76 5.09
N ARG A 27 -5.55 -10.70 4.30
CA ARG A 27 -6.22 -10.80 3.00
C ARG A 27 -5.33 -11.45 1.95
N TYR A 28 -4.08 -11.01 1.87
CA TYR A 28 -3.13 -11.44 0.85
C TYR A 28 -2.74 -12.91 1.00
N LEU A 29 -2.41 -13.35 2.21
CA LEU A 29 -2.03 -14.74 2.46
C LEU A 29 -3.18 -15.71 2.16
N ARG A 30 -4.43 -15.35 2.46
CA ARG A 30 -5.61 -16.14 2.09
C ARG A 30 -5.74 -16.28 0.56
N ILE A 31 -5.50 -15.21 -0.18
CA ILE A 31 -5.55 -15.22 -1.65
C ILE A 31 -4.45 -16.11 -2.23
N LEU A 32 -3.21 -15.92 -1.80
CA LEU A 32 -2.08 -16.69 -2.31
C LEU A 32 -2.21 -18.18 -1.96
N ARG A 33 -2.63 -18.51 -0.75
CA ARG A 33 -2.86 -19.90 -0.33
C ARG A 33 -4.03 -20.55 -1.07
N SER A 34 -5.00 -19.77 -1.56
CA SER A 34 -6.08 -20.31 -2.41
C SER A 34 -5.63 -20.61 -3.85
N SER A 35 -4.43 -20.15 -4.25
CA SER A 35 -3.89 -20.38 -5.59
C SER A 35 -3.18 -21.72 -5.69
N LYS A 36 -3.57 -22.54 -6.68
CA LYS A 36 -2.88 -23.80 -7.00
C LYS A 36 -1.47 -23.61 -7.54
N PHE A 37 -1.13 -22.39 -7.97
CA PHE A 37 0.16 -22.09 -8.60
C PHE A 37 1.21 -21.58 -7.59
N ILE A 38 0.77 -21.09 -6.42
CA ILE A 38 1.68 -20.49 -5.44
C ILE A 38 2.03 -21.51 -4.37
N LYS A 39 3.29 -21.93 -4.34
CA LYS A 39 3.82 -22.94 -3.43
C LYS A 39 4.64 -22.34 -2.30
N ARG A 40 5.13 -21.11 -2.44
CA ARG A 40 5.96 -20.45 -1.43
C ARG A 40 5.60 -18.98 -1.27
N ILE A 41 5.66 -18.49 -0.04
CA ILE A 41 5.50 -17.09 0.31
C ILE A 41 6.63 -16.71 1.26
N HIS A 42 7.37 -15.66 0.94
CA HIS A 42 8.38 -15.10 1.83
C HIS A 42 7.89 -13.74 2.35
N ILE A 43 7.94 -13.55 3.66
CA ILE A 43 7.63 -12.29 4.31
C ILE A 43 8.92 -11.78 4.96
N TYR A 44 9.36 -10.61 4.55
CA TYR A 44 10.56 -9.96 5.08
C TYR A 44 10.14 -8.78 5.95
N ASP A 45 10.51 -8.83 7.23
CA ASP A 45 10.48 -7.68 8.10
C ASP A 45 11.92 -7.16 8.27
N VAL A 46 12.26 -6.11 7.51
CA VAL A 46 13.62 -5.58 7.41
C VAL A 46 14.02 -4.79 8.68
N PHE A 47 13.03 -4.37 9.47
CA PHE A 47 13.19 -3.57 10.68
C PHE A 47 12.23 -4.06 11.78
N CYS A 48 12.59 -5.15 12.45
CA CYS A 48 11.68 -5.85 13.35
C CYS A 48 11.31 -5.05 14.60
N GLY A 49 12.16 -4.09 15.01
CA GLY A 49 11.94 -3.28 16.20
C GLY A 49 11.81 -4.14 17.46
N MET A 50 11.06 -3.66 18.45
CA MET A 50 10.97 -4.32 19.76
C MET A 50 10.25 -5.68 19.73
N GLY A 51 9.49 -5.98 18.67
CA GLY A 51 8.62 -7.15 18.60
C GLY A 51 7.39 -7.04 19.49
N ILE A 52 7.60 -7.07 20.82
CA ILE A 52 6.55 -6.91 21.83
C ILE A 52 6.90 -5.70 22.70
N TYR A 53 5.94 -4.79 22.83
CA TYR A 53 6.04 -3.59 23.64
C TYR A 53 5.65 -3.89 25.10
N GLU A 54 6.06 -3.03 26.05
CA GLU A 54 5.83 -3.27 27.49
C GLU A 54 4.35 -3.29 27.87
N ASP A 55 3.50 -2.66 27.07
CA ASP A 55 2.05 -2.65 27.21
C ASP A 55 1.37 -3.88 26.60
N GLY A 56 2.14 -4.85 26.09
CA GLY A 56 1.64 -6.01 25.35
C GLY A 56 1.31 -5.72 23.88
N GLY A 57 1.54 -4.51 23.40
CA GLY A 57 1.41 -4.15 21.99
C GLY A 57 2.34 -5.01 21.11
N LYS A 58 1.86 -5.38 19.93
CA LYS A 58 2.59 -6.22 18.98
C LYS A 58 3.14 -5.39 17.82
N GLY A 59 4.43 -5.53 17.55
CA GLY A 59 5.11 -4.97 16.40
C GLY A 59 4.93 -5.81 15.13
N SER A 60 5.49 -5.33 14.02
CA SER A 60 5.34 -5.93 12.70
C SER A 60 5.77 -7.40 12.59
N PRO A 61 6.87 -7.90 13.21
CA PRO A 61 7.25 -9.30 13.02
C PRO A 61 6.26 -10.23 13.73
N ILE A 62 5.73 -9.80 14.88
CA ILE A 62 4.76 -10.57 15.67
C ILE A 62 3.40 -10.58 14.98
N VAL A 63 2.99 -9.43 14.43
CA VAL A 63 1.75 -9.33 13.63
C VAL A 63 1.82 -10.18 12.37
N ALA A 64 2.97 -10.21 11.70
CA ALA A 64 3.17 -11.10 10.56
C ALA A 64 3.05 -12.58 10.96
N PHE A 65 3.72 -12.97 12.05
CA PHE A 65 3.61 -14.32 12.60
C PHE A 65 2.18 -14.69 12.99
N ASP A 66 1.45 -13.80 13.67
CA ASP A 66 0.06 -14.03 14.09
C ASP A 66 -0.87 -14.19 12.88
N ALA A 67 -0.69 -13.40 11.81
CA ALA A 67 -1.45 -13.54 10.57
C ALA A 67 -1.20 -14.90 9.91
N ILE A 68 0.05 -15.38 9.92
CA ILE A 68 0.40 -16.73 9.43
C ILE A 68 -0.28 -17.80 10.30
N LYS A 69 -0.10 -17.72 11.63
CA LYS A 69 -0.69 -18.66 12.58
C LYS A 69 -2.22 -18.74 12.42
N LYS A 70 -2.89 -17.59 12.34
CA LYS A 70 -4.33 -17.49 12.10
C LYS A 70 -4.75 -18.18 10.81
N LEU A 71 -4.02 -17.94 9.71
CA LEU A 71 -4.28 -18.60 8.43
C LEU A 71 -4.22 -20.13 8.53
N TYR A 72 -3.26 -20.66 9.29
CA TYR A 72 -3.13 -22.11 9.54
C TYR A 72 -4.28 -22.66 10.37
N ILE A 73 -4.64 -22.00 11.46
CA ILE A 73 -5.73 -22.47 12.36
C ILE A 73 -7.08 -22.45 11.65
N GLU A 74 -7.39 -21.40 10.88
CA GLU A 74 -8.68 -21.26 10.20
C GLU A 74 -8.87 -22.25 9.05
N ASN A 75 -7.79 -22.73 8.43
CA ASN A 75 -7.84 -23.60 7.26
C ASN A 75 -7.13 -24.93 7.55
N ASN A 76 -7.87 -25.84 8.20
CA ASN A 76 -7.42 -27.18 8.60
C ASN A 76 -7.25 -28.15 7.42
N THR A 77 -7.59 -27.74 6.19
CA THR A 77 -7.35 -28.51 4.97
C THR A 77 -5.98 -28.18 4.38
N LEU A 78 -5.14 -29.21 4.29
CA LEU A 78 -3.79 -29.23 3.73
C LEU A 78 -3.66 -28.36 2.47
N VAL A 79 -2.95 -27.24 2.57
CA VAL A 79 -2.44 -26.52 1.41
C VAL A 79 -0.92 -26.47 1.52
N GLY A 80 -0.23 -27.06 0.56
CA GLY A 80 1.23 -27.17 0.50
C GLY A 80 1.98 -25.87 0.25
N THR A 81 1.37 -24.70 0.50
CA THR A 81 2.04 -23.41 0.39
C THR A 81 2.89 -23.19 1.63
N LYS A 82 4.22 -23.26 1.47
CA LYS A 82 5.17 -23.01 2.55
C LYS A 82 5.33 -21.51 2.76
N ILE A 83 5.26 -21.06 4.00
CA ILE A 83 5.47 -19.65 4.36
C ILE A 83 6.78 -19.53 5.13
N SER A 84 7.59 -18.55 4.77
CA SER A 84 8.81 -18.20 5.46
C SER A 84 8.73 -16.77 6.00
N LEU A 85 9.09 -16.58 7.26
CA LEU A 85 9.18 -15.28 7.91
C LEU A 85 10.65 -14.95 8.20
N ILE A 86 11.15 -13.92 7.54
CA ILE A 86 12.53 -13.45 7.64
C ILE A 86 12.51 -12.15 8.43
N VAL A 87 13.29 -12.08 9.50
CA VAL A 87 13.30 -10.99 10.47
C VAL A 87 14.70 -10.40 10.58
N ASN A 88 14.82 -9.08 10.49
CA ASN A 88 16.08 -8.37 10.68
C ASN A 88 15.93 -7.13 11.57
N ASP A 89 16.93 -6.87 12.42
CA ASP A 89 17.16 -5.57 13.04
C ASP A 89 18.64 -5.45 13.44
N LYS A 90 19.24 -4.27 13.27
CA LYS A 90 20.64 -4.04 13.65
C LYS A 90 20.92 -4.35 15.14
N SER A 91 19.91 -4.29 15.99
CA SER A 91 20.01 -4.67 17.40
C SER A 91 19.77 -6.17 17.56
N LYS A 92 20.86 -6.91 17.80
CA LYS A 92 20.81 -8.34 18.16
C LYS A 92 19.84 -8.63 19.31
N GLU A 93 19.79 -7.77 20.33
CA GLU A 93 18.87 -7.94 21.47
C GLU A 93 17.39 -7.96 21.03
N ARG A 94 17.01 -7.08 20.10
CA ARG A 94 15.64 -7.04 19.57
C ARG A 94 15.31 -8.28 18.76
N VAL A 95 16.24 -8.72 17.92
CA VAL A 95 16.12 -9.93 17.12
C VAL A 95 15.91 -11.14 18.02
N GLU A 96 16.72 -11.30 19.08
CA GLU A 96 16.59 -12.42 20.02
C GLU A 96 15.25 -12.39 20.78
N ARG A 97 14.73 -11.21 21.15
CA ARG A 97 13.39 -11.09 21.77
C ARG A 97 12.29 -11.55 20.83
N VAL A 98 12.32 -11.12 19.56
CA VAL A 98 11.36 -11.53 18.53
C VAL A 98 11.47 -13.02 18.25
N LYS A 99 12.69 -13.52 18.09
CA LYS A 99 13.01 -14.93 17.86
C LYS A 99 12.43 -15.80 18.96
N LYS A 100 12.73 -15.50 20.23
CA LYS A 100 12.21 -16.23 21.38
C LYS A 100 10.69 -16.35 21.35
N TYR A 101 9.99 -15.23 21.15
CA TYR A 101 8.53 -15.25 21.11
C TYR A 101 8.00 -16.12 19.96
N ILE A 102 8.54 -15.94 18.75
CA ILE A 102 8.06 -16.67 17.57
C ILE A 102 8.34 -18.17 17.75
N GLU A 103 9.55 -18.56 18.12
CA GLU A 103 9.94 -19.96 18.30
C GLU A 103 9.11 -20.66 19.40
N GLU A 104 8.83 -19.99 20.52
CA GLU A 104 7.96 -20.52 21.59
C GLU A 104 6.51 -20.73 21.14
N ASN A 105 6.05 -19.99 20.12
CA ASN A 105 4.66 -19.99 19.67
C ASN A 105 4.45 -20.69 18.32
N ASN A 106 5.52 -21.07 17.61
CA ASN A 106 5.48 -21.64 16.27
C ASN A 106 5.34 -23.17 16.33
N GLN A 107 4.17 -23.68 15.96
CA GLN A 107 3.91 -25.12 15.83
C GLN A 107 4.07 -25.53 14.35
N ASP A 108 5.24 -25.26 13.78
CA ASP A 108 5.53 -25.45 12.34
C ASP A 108 4.60 -24.67 11.39
N TYR A 109 4.05 -23.53 11.84
CA TYR A 109 3.24 -22.65 10.99
C TYR A 109 4.08 -22.00 9.88
N CYS A 110 5.35 -21.72 10.13
CA CYS A 110 6.27 -21.18 9.12
C CYS A 110 7.72 -21.53 9.41
N THR A 111 8.56 -21.44 8.38
CA THR A 111 10.02 -21.44 8.58
C THR A 111 10.47 -20.03 8.93
N THR A 112 11.39 -19.88 9.86
CA THR A 112 11.87 -18.58 10.30
C THR A 112 13.35 -18.40 10.01
N GLN A 113 13.76 -17.16 9.72
CA GLN A 113 15.17 -16.77 9.62
C GLN A 113 15.37 -15.42 10.33
N TYR A 114 16.51 -15.28 10.98
CA TYR A 114 16.81 -14.13 11.82
C TYR A 114 18.19 -13.57 11.47
N TYR A 115 18.27 -12.26 11.26
CA TYR A 115 19.49 -11.53 10.96
C TYR A 115 19.63 -10.34 11.91
N ASP A 116 20.85 -9.99 12.29
CA ASP A 116 21.19 -8.80 13.07
C ASP A 116 22.01 -7.80 12.24
N TYR A 117 21.71 -7.73 10.94
CA TYR A 117 22.47 -6.93 9.97
C TYR A 117 22.06 -5.46 9.99
N ASP A 118 23.00 -4.60 9.60
CA ASP A 118 22.61 -3.26 9.17
C ASP A 118 21.73 -3.35 7.92
N VAL A 119 20.93 -2.33 7.68
CA VAL A 119 19.94 -2.35 6.61
C VAL A 119 20.56 -2.42 5.21
N GLU A 120 21.76 -1.87 4.98
CA GLU A 120 22.38 -1.95 3.66
C GLU A 120 22.81 -3.39 3.36
N GLN A 121 23.40 -4.07 4.35
CA GLN A 121 23.68 -5.51 4.28
C GLN A 121 22.41 -6.33 4.10
N MET A 122 21.35 -6.04 4.86
CA MET A 122 20.09 -6.75 4.75
C MET A 122 19.45 -6.56 3.36
N PHE A 123 19.52 -5.37 2.77
CA PHE A 123 19.04 -5.16 1.40
C PHE A 123 19.82 -5.97 0.38
N ILE A 124 21.13 -6.14 0.54
CA ILE A 124 21.93 -7.02 -0.34
C ILE A 124 21.42 -8.46 -0.24
N VAL A 125 21.18 -8.97 0.96
CA VAL A 125 20.62 -10.33 1.18
C VAL A 125 19.26 -10.45 0.49
N VAL A 126 18.33 -9.55 0.78
CA VAL A 126 16.97 -9.61 0.22
C VAL A 126 17.02 -9.48 -1.30
N GLN A 127 17.84 -8.59 -1.88
CA GLN A 127 17.99 -8.46 -3.33
C GLN A 127 18.49 -9.75 -3.99
N GLN A 128 19.47 -10.43 -3.37
CA GLN A 128 19.97 -11.72 -3.88
C GLN A 128 18.91 -12.83 -3.78
N GLU A 129 18.05 -12.82 -2.76
CA GLU A 129 16.98 -13.80 -2.62
C GLU A 129 15.82 -13.52 -3.58
N VAL A 130 15.38 -12.27 -3.66
CA VAL A 130 14.24 -11.90 -4.51
C VAL A 130 14.57 -12.02 -6.00
N SER A 131 15.81 -11.75 -6.42
CA SER A 131 16.25 -11.96 -7.82
C SER A 131 16.17 -13.42 -8.26
N ARG A 132 16.25 -14.38 -7.31
CA ARG A 132 16.13 -15.82 -7.58
C ARG A 132 14.70 -16.36 -7.38
N THR A 133 13.71 -15.48 -7.20
CA THR A 133 12.32 -15.89 -6.92
C THR A 133 11.69 -16.60 -8.11
N ALA A 134 11.37 -17.88 -7.92
CA ALA A 134 10.66 -18.72 -8.88
C ALA A 134 9.21 -18.24 -9.13
N SER A 135 8.62 -18.64 -10.25
CA SER A 135 7.26 -18.24 -10.65
C SER A 135 6.15 -18.66 -9.67
N ASP A 136 6.37 -19.73 -8.92
CA ASP A 136 5.47 -20.26 -7.88
C ASP A 136 5.66 -19.62 -6.49
N THR A 137 6.50 -18.58 -6.40
CA THR A 137 6.88 -17.94 -5.15
C THR A 137 6.52 -16.45 -5.18
N ARG A 138 6.10 -15.91 -4.04
CA ARG A 138 5.82 -14.46 -3.86
C ARG A 138 6.53 -13.91 -2.63
N ASN A 139 6.94 -12.65 -2.70
CA ASN A 139 7.63 -11.95 -1.61
C ASN A 139 6.81 -10.74 -1.16
N ILE A 140 6.76 -10.52 0.14
CA ILE A 140 6.26 -9.29 0.75
C ILE A 140 7.39 -8.71 1.58
N ILE A 141 7.75 -7.46 1.36
CA ILE A 141 8.81 -6.79 2.10
C ILE A 141 8.21 -5.61 2.85
N PHE A 142 8.26 -5.68 4.18
CA PHE A 142 7.89 -4.59 5.07
C PHE A 142 9.16 -3.81 5.45
N ILE A 143 9.17 -2.52 5.11
CA ILE A 143 10.32 -1.61 5.29
C ILE A 143 9.88 -0.45 6.19
N ASP A 144 10.25 -0.52 7.47
CA ASP A 144 9.93 0.49 8.50
C ASP A 144 11.20 1.12 9.09
N PRO A 145 11.91 1.97 8.31
CA PRO A 145 13.19 2.52 8.71
C PRO A 145 13.06 3.53 9.85
N TYR A 146 14.13 3.67 10.64
CA TYR A 146 14.35 4.82 11.51
C TYR A 146 14.72 6.08 10.69
N GLY A 147 13.79 6.59 9.90
CA GLY A 147 13.99 7.75 9.02
C GLY A 147 13.86 7.41 7.53
N TYR A 148 14.70 7.99 6.68
CA TYR A 148 14.72 7.71 5.22
C TYR A 148 16.13 7.50 4.67
N LYS A 149 17.16 7.51 5.53
CA LYS A 149 18.57 7.57 5.11
C LYS A 149 19.03 6.39 4.25
N ASN A 150 18.40 5.24 4.45
CA ASN A 150 18.79 3.99 3.80
C ASN A 150 17.87 3.63 2.63
N ILE A 151 16.90 4.48 2.30
CA ILE A 151 15.95 4.23 1.21
C ILE A 151 16.50 4.88 -0.06
N LYS A 152 17.01 4.04 -0.96
CA LYS A 152 17.52 4.44 -2.28
C LYS A 152 16.56 3.96 -3.36
N LYS A 153 16.34 4.78 -4.39
CA LYS A 153 15.46 4.46 -5.53
C LYS A 153 15.86 3.15 -6.21
N GLU A 154 17.14 2.98 -6.46
CA GLU A 154 17.70 1.81 -7.13
C GLU A 154 17.47 0.56 -6.29
N THR A 155 17.62 0.66 -4.96
CA THR A 155 17.34 -0.45 -4.04
C THR A 155 15.90 -0.91 -4.14
N LEU A 156 14.92 0.01 -4.07
CA LEU A 156 13.50 -0.33 -4.17
C LEU A 156 13.15 -0.92 -5.55
N TYR A 157 13.74 -0.39 -6.63
CA TYR A 157 13.55 -0.93 -7.98
C TYR A 157 14.04 -2.37 -8.09
N HIS A 158 15.26 -2.68 -7.64
CA HIS A 158 15.84 -4.02 -7.72
C HIS A 158 15.09 -5.05 -6.86
N LEU A 159 14.44 -4.63 -5.78
CA LEU A 159 13.57 -5.50 -5.00
C LEU A 159 12.30 -5.91 -5.77
N MET A 160 11.80 -5.01 -6.63
CA MET A 160 10.52 -5.14 -7.34
C MET A 160 10.64 -5.72 -8.75
N GLU A 161 11.80 -5.61 -9.40
CA GLU A 161 11.97 -5.93 -10.82
C GLU A 161 11.76 -7.39 -11.21
N ASN A 162 11.64 -8.29 -10.23
CA ASN A 162 11.31 -9.69 -10.44
C ASN A 162 9.82 -9.96 -10.72
N ASP A 163 8.96 -8.93 -10.64
CA ASP A 163 7.51 -8.91 -10.77
C ASP A 163 6.74 -9.85 -9.81
N LYS A 164 7.38 -10.29 -8.72
CA LYS A 164 6.86 -11.24 -7.73
C LYS A 164 6.97 -10.71 -6.28
N THR A 165 7.46 -9.50 -6.13
CA THR A 165 7.64 -8.81 -4.85
C THR A 165 6.61 -7.70 -4.71
N GLU A 166 6.10 -7.53 -3.49
CA GLU A 166 5.34 -6.37 -3.07
C GLU A 166 6.03 -5.71 -1.88
N ILE A 167 6.04 -4.38 -1.85
CA ILE A 167 6.70 -3.59 -0.81
C ILE A 167 5.65 -2.77 -0.06
N ILE A 168 5.75 -2.77 1.26
CA ILE A 168 5.12 -1.78 2.14
C ILE A 168 6.24 -0.97 2.78
N LEU A 169 6.34 0.31 2.41
CA LEU A 169 7.38 1.22 2.85
C LEU A 169 6.78 2.32 3.74
N PHE A 170 7.33 2.48 4.94
CA PHE A 170 6.96 3.59 5.83
C PHE A 170 7.94 4.75 5.69
N LEU A 171 7.42 5.98 5.55
CA LEU A 171 8.24 7.20 5.50
C LEU A 171 7.73 8.29 6.46
N PRO A 172 8.64 9.03 7.13
CA PRO A 172 8.29 10.16 8.00
C PRO A 172 8.01 11.43 7.16
N ILE A 173 6.90 11.41 6.43
CA ILE A 173 6.56 12.43 5.44
C ILE A 173 6.54 13.85 6.00
N SER A 174 6.02 14.11 7.20
CA SER A 174 6.03 15.49 7.74
C SER A 174 7.44 16.05 7.91
N HIS A 175 8.40 15.21 8.31
CA HIS A 175 9.80 15.65 8.38
C HIS A 175 10.35 15.90 6.98
N MET A 176 10.11 14.99 6.03
CA MET A 176 10.59 15.14 4.66
C MET A 176 10.02 16.41 4.02
N HIS A 177 8.70 16.57 4.05
CA HIS A 177 7.96 17.73 3.54
C HIS A 177 8.47 19.05 4.15
N ARG A 178 8.60 19.13 5.47
CA ARG A 178 9.05 20.34 6.18
C ARG A 178 10.46 20.78 5.77
N PHE A 179 11.36 19.83 5.58
CA PHE A 179 12.78 20.12 5.38
C PHE A 179 13.26 20.01 3.94
N THR A 180 12.43 19.56 2.99
CA THR A 180 12.87 19.36 1.59
C THR A 180 13.42 20.64 0.98
N GLN A 181 12.68 21.74 1.01
CA GLN A 181 13.14 23.00 0.39
C GLN A 181 14.46 23.51 0.98
N ILE A 182 14.56 23.52 2.31
CA ILE A 182 15.77 23.95 3.00
C ILE A 182 16.93 23.01 2.64
N ALA A 183 16.69 21.70 2.66
CA ALA A 183 17.68 20.71 2.29
C ALA A 183 18.17 20.86 0.85
N MET A 184 17.31 21.29 -0.09
CA MET A 184 17.67 21.51 -1.50
C MET A 184 18.50 22.79 -1.71
N GLN A 185 18.34 23.80 -0.85
CA GLN A 185 19.08 25.07 -0.93
C GLN A 185 20.39 25.04 -0.15
N ASP A 186 20.47 24.19 0.88
CA ASP A 186 21.64 24.03 1.75
C ASP A 186 22.43 22.79 1.34
N GLU A 187 23.51 22.97 0.58
CA GLU A 187 24.37 21.88 0.12
C GLU A 187 25.39 21.43 1.19
N GLU A 188 25.72 22.30 2.15
CA GLU A 188 26.82 22.12 3.10
C GLU A 188 26.39 21.33 4.34
N THR A 189 25.15 21.49 4.81
CA THR A 189 24.68 20.82 6.03
C THR A 189 24.56 19.32 5.82
N SER A 190 25.39 18.56 6.52
CA SER A 190 25.47 17.09 6.44
C SER A 190 24.20 16.39 6.93
N GLN A 191 23.44 16.99 7.85
CA GLN A 191 22.18 16.43 8.36
C GLN A 191 21.10 16.29 7.28
N TYR A 192 21.11 17.17 6.29
CA TYR A 192 20.18 17.17 5.17
C TYR A 192 20.62 16.27 4.01
N ALA A 193 21.87 15.80 3.99
CA ALA A 193 22.40 14.97 2.91
C ALA A 193 21.52 13.75 2.59
N PRO A 194 20.98 12.99 3.56
CA PRO A 194 20.12 11.85 3.24
C PRO A 194 18.78 12.25 2.59
N LEU A 195 18.24 13.42 2.95
CA LEU A 195 17.01 13.94 2.33
C LEU A 195 17.32 14.41 0.90
N ARG A 196 18.47 15.07 0.70
CA ARG A 196 18.96 15.44 -0.63
C ARG A 196 19.11 14.22 -1.53
N THR A 197 19.80 13.19 -1.06
CA THR A 197 19.99 11.95 -1.83
C THR A 197 18.65 11.31 -2.19
N PHE A 198 17.70 11.23 -1.25
CA PHE A 198 16.37 10.70 -1.55
C PHE A 198 15.68 11.53 -2.64
N VAL A 199 15.54 12.84 -2.43
CA VAL A 199 14.78 13.73 -3.32
C VAL A 199 15.41 13.79 -4.72
N ASN A 200 16.73 13.94 -4.81
CA ASN A 200 17.45 13.99 -6.10
C ASN A 200 17.42 12.65 -6.84
N SER A 201 17.32 11.51 -6.14
CA SER A 201 17.19 10.21 -6.81
C SER A 201 15.84 10.07 -7.52
N PHE A 202 14.77 10.61 -6.95
CA PHE A 202 13.39 10.42 -7.44
C PHE A 202 12.92 11.53 -8.39
N PHE A 203 13.33 12.77 -8.16
CA PHE A 203 12.76 13.94 -8.82
C PHE A 203 13.83 14.74 -9.58
N PRO A 204 13.50 15.31 -10.76
CA PRO A 204 14.38 16.25 -11.44
C PRO A 204 14.44 17.60 -10.70
N GLU A 205 15.51 18.36 -10.91
CA GLU A 205 15.79 19.63 -10.20
C GLU A 205 14.67 20.67 -10.34
N ASN A 206 13.93 20.68 -11.45
CA ASN A 206 12.84 21.61 -11.72
C ASN A 206 11.48 21.15 -11.17
N HIS A 207 11.42 20.03 -10.46
CA HIS A 207 10.16 19.49 -9.95
C HIS A 207 9.59 20.36 -8.82
N LYS A 208 8.27 20.54 -8.80
CA LYS A 208 7.55 21.37 -7.79
C LYS A 208 7.88 21.03 -6.34
N MET A 209 8.15 19.75 -6.06
CA MET A 209 8.59 19.30 -4.73
C MET A 209 9.85 20.04 -4.23
N MET A 210 10.74 20.44 -5.14
CA MET A 210 11.99 21.14 -4.81
C MET A 210 11.84 22.66 -4.89
N THR A 211 11.03 23.16 -5.84
CA THR A 211 10.99 24.57 -6.23
C THR A 211 9.85 25.38 -5.61
N GLU A 212 8.75 24.74 -5.21
CA GLU A 212 7.51 25.39 -4.78
C GLU A 212 7.07 24.91 -3.39
N LYS A 213 6.29 25.74 -2.68
CA LYS A 213 5.68 25.36 -1.40
C LYS A 213 4.44 24.50 -1.67
N VAL A 214 4.61 23.19 -1.62
CA VAL A 214 3.55 22.21 -1.82
C VAL A 214 2.88 21.85 -0.50
N ASN A 215 1.64 21.39 -0.52
CA ASN A 215 1.00 20.86 0.68
C ASN A 215 1.43 19.39 0.96
N VAL A 216 1.15 18.87 2.16
CA VAL A 216 1.60 17.53 2.54
C VAL A 216 0.97 16.41 1.70
N MET A 217 -0.27 16.58 1.24
CA MET A 217 -0.96 15.58 0.41
C MET A 217 -0.39 15.55 -1.01
N GLU A 218 -0.07 16.72 -1.58
CA GLU A 218 0.66 16.82 -2.85
C GLU A 218 2.06 16.19 -2.73
N TYR A 219 2.76 16.43 -1.62
CA TYR A 219 4.05 15.80 -1.38
C TYR A 219 3.95 14.27 -1.38
N ILE A 220 2.94 13.71 -0.71
CA ILE A 220 2.68 12.26 -0.71
C ILE A 220 2.36 11.76 -2.12
N GLN A 221 1.52 12.48 -2.85
CA GLN A 221 1.16 12.14 -4.22
C GLN A 221 2.40 12.08 -5.11
N PHE A 222 3.29 13.07 -5.05
CA PHE A 222 4.53 13.08 -5.81
C PHE A 222 5.45 11.90 -5.46
N VAL A 223 5.60 11.55 -4.18
CA VAL A 223 6.36 10.35 -3.78
C VAL A 223 5.70 9.08 -4.32
N SER A 224 4.38 8.96 -4.22
CA SER A 224 3.63 7.81 -4.74
C SER A 224 3.79 7.67 -6.25
N GLU A 225 3.71 8.76 -6.99
CA GLU A 225 3.92 8.82 -8.45
C GLU A 225 5.35 8.43 -8.83
N ALA A 226 6.36 8.96 -8.13
CA ALA A 226 7.77 8.62 -8.38
C ALA A 226 8.05 7.13 -8.15
N LEU A 227 7.41 6.53 -7.16
CA LEU A 227 7.49 5.09 -6.86
C LEU A 227 6.74 4.21 -7.87
N THR A 228 6.04 4.75 -8.86
CA THR A 228 5.50 3.95 -9.97
C THR A 228 6.57 3.54 -10.98
N TYR A 229 7.76 4.16 -10.93
CA TYR A 229 8.86 3.96 -11.88
C TYR A 229 8.39 4.08 -13.34
N ARG A 230 7.78 5.23 -13.66
CA ARG A 230 7.20 5.50 -15.00
C ARG A 230 6.14 4.47 -15.39
N ARG A 231 5.21 4.21 -14.47
CA ARG A 231 4.09 3.25 -14.63
C ARG A 231 4.52 1.78 -14.78
N LYS A 232 5.74 1.42 -14.40
CA LYS A 232 6.17 0.01 -14.32
C LYS A 232 5.48 -0.74 -13.19
N PHE A 233 5.21 -0.05 -12.08
CA PHE A 233 4.55 -0.61 -10.90
C PHE A 233 3.31 0.20 -10.54
N TYR A 234 2.36 -0.46 -9.87
CA TYR A 234 1.23 0.18 -9.23
C TYR A 234 1.63 0.60 -7.82
N THR A 235 1.33 1.86 -7.48
CA THR A 235 1.66 2.43 -6.18
C THR A 235 0.48 3.17 -5.61
N THR A 236 0.29 3.06 -4.29
CA THR A 236 -0.65 3.89 -3.53
C THR A 236 -0.02 4.28 -2.20
N SER A 237 -0.63 5.25 -1.52
CA SER A 237 -0.21 5.70 -0.20
C SER A 237 -1.36 5.64 0.81
N TYR A 238 -1.03 5.40 2.08
CA TYR A 238 -1.95 5.47 3.21
C TYR A 238 -1.39 6.42 4.26
N TYR A 239 -2.02 7.58 4.39
CA TYR A 239 -1.59 8.63 5.30
C TYR A 239 -1.96 8.30 6.74
N ILE A 240 -1.07 8.56 7.69
CA ILE A 240 -1.30 8.31 9.11
C ILE A 240 -1.01 9.59 9.88
N LYS A 241 -2.06 10.19 10.45
CA LYS A 241 -1.94 11.36 11.33
C LYS A 241 -1.59 10.93 12.75
N ARG A 242 -0.41 11.32 13.25
CA ARG A 242 0.01 11.06 14.63
C ARG A 242 -0.45 12.15 15.60
N ASP A 243 -0.36 13.41 15.19
CA ASP A 243 -0.85 14.58 15.91
C ASP A 243 -1.12 15.72 14.92
N ALA A 244 -1.34 16.96 15.39
CA ALA A 244 -1.57 18.11 14.50
C ALA A 244 -0.41 18.40 13.54
N THR A 245 0.81 17.98 13.88
CA THR A 245 2.05 18.37 13.20
C THR A 245 2.81 17.20 12.58
N ASN A 246 2.71 16.01 13.17
CA ASN A 246 3.45 14.83 12.76
C ASN A 246 2.55 13.87 11.98
N HIS A 247 2.97 13.60 10.76
CA HIS A 247 2.29 12.70 9.86
C HIS A 247 3.30 11.79 9.16
N PHE A 248 2.84 10.57 8.93
CA PHE A 248 3.58 9.53 8.23
C PHE A 248 2.77 9.07 7.04
N ALA A 249 3.41 8.38 6.11
CA ALA A 249 2.69 7.65 5.08
C ALA A 249 3.30 6.27 4.93
N LEU A 250 2.41 5.29 4.72
CA LEU A 250 2.77 4.02 4.14
C LEU A 250 2.64 4.14 2.62
N PHE A 251 3.60 3.62 1.89
CA PHE A 251 3.57 3.47 0.44
C PHE A 251 3.54 1.98 0.14
N PHE A 252 2.58 1.58 -0.68
CA PHE A 252 2.48 0.21 -1.16
C PHE A 252 2.86 0.16 -2.63
N MET A 253 3.69 -0.81 -3.01
CA MET A 253 4.13 -1.03 -4.39
C MET A 253 3.89 -2.48 -4.79
N THR A 254 3.35 -2.70 -5.99
CA THR A 254 3.14 -4.03 -6.58
C THR A 254 3.31 -3.99 -8.10
N SER A 255 3.78 -5.07 -8.69
CA SER A 255 3.75 -5.29 -10.14
C SER A 255 2.38 -5.76 -10.64
N HIS A 256 1.48 -6.18 -9.74
CA HIS A 256 0.28 -6.91 -10.11
C HIS A 256 -1.00 -6.14 -9.75
N ILE A 257 -1.84 -5.88 -10.75
CA ILE A 257 -3.09 -5.11 -10.59
C ILE A 257 -4.06 -5.70 -9.56
N VAL A 258 -4.06 -7.03 -9.36
CA VAL A 258 -4.85 -7.65 -8.28
C VAL A 258 -4.31 -7.27 -6.92
N GLY A 259 -2.98 -7.34 -6.71
CA GLY A 259 -2.38 -6.90 -5.45
C GLY A 259 -2.75 -5.45 -5.15
N PHE A 260 -2.78 -4.63 -6.21
CA PHE A 260 -3.18 -3.23 -6.14
C PHE A 260 -4.66 -3.06 -5.76
N GLU A 261 -5.59 -3.77 -6.42
CA GLU A 261 -7.01 -3.77 -6.04
C GLU A 261 -7.17 -4.20 -4.56
N LYS A 262 -6.43 -5.21 -4.10
CA LYS A 262 -6.54 -5.71 -2.71
C LYS A 262 -6.04 -4.73 -1.68
N ILE A 263 -4.96 -4.00 -1.94
CA ILE A 263 -4.55 -2.94 -1.02
C ILE A 263 -5.57 -1.80 -0.99
N LEU A 264 -6.16 -1.42 -2.15
CA LEU A 264 -7.18 -0.38 -2.20
C LEU A 264 -8.44 -0.80 -1.42
N GLU A 265 -8.85 -2.07 -1.49
CA GLU A 265 -9.95 -2.59 -0.67
C GLU A 265 -9.68 -2.43 0.83
N ILE A 266 -8.43 -2.64 1.27
CA ILE A 266 -8.03 -2.40 2.68
C ILE A 266 -8.14 -0.91 3.01
N LYS A 267 -7.64 -0.02 2.14
CA LYS A 267 -7.75 1.44 2.35
C LYS A 267 -9.20 1.90 2.52
N TRP A 268 -10.08 1.47 1.62
CA TRP A 268 -11.51 1.80 1.67
C TRP A 268 -12.27 1.11 2.82
N THR A 269 -11.70 0.04 3.41
CA THR A 269 -12.24 -0.57 4.63
C THR A 269 -11.82 0.21 5.88
N LEU A 270 -10.60 0.77 5.87
CA LEU A 270 -10.05 1.56 6.98
C LEU A 270 -10.51 3.01 6.97
N ASP A 271 -10.87 3.54 5.81
CA ASP A 271 -11.35 4.91 5.57
C ASP A 271 -12.45 4.83 4.49
N ASP A 272 -13.69 4.64 4.93
CA ASP A 272 -14.85 4.51 4.03
C ASP A 272 -15.34 5.85 3.45
N GLU A 273 -14.83 6.96 3.98
CA GLU A 273 -15.12 8.31 3.49
C GLU A 273 -14.27 8.65 2.27
N ALA A 274 -12.96 8.41 2.35
CA ALA A 274 -12.01 8.86 1.34
C ALA A 274 -11.05 7.81 0.82
N GLY A 275 -10.86 6.69 1.52
CA GLY A 275 -9.87 5.68 1.18
C GLY A 275 -8.44 6.24 1.13
N ARG A 276 -8.12 7.29 1.91
CA ARG A 276 -6.82 8.00 1.87
C ARG A 276 -5.95 7.76 3.10
N GLY A 277 -6.54 7.59 4.29
CA GLY A 277 -5.70 7.49 5.48
C GLY A 277 -6.43 7.39 6.82
N PHE A 278 -5.63 7.23 7.87
CA PHE A 278 -6.07 7.21 9.25
C PHE A 278 -6.07 8.63 9.84
N LYS A 279 -7.23 9.03 10.38
CA LYS A 279 -7.39 10.22 11.22
C LYS A 279 -7.57 9.77 12.67
N ILE A 280 -6.99 10.50 13.62
CA ILE A 280 -7.18 10.22 15.05
C ILE A 280 -8.66 10.39 15.38
N PRO A 281 -9.32 9.39 15.99
CA PRO A 281 -10.71 9.52 16.41
C PRO A 281 -10.86 10.70 17.39
N GLN A 282 -11.79 11.61 17.12
CA GLN A 282 -12.13 12.66 18.08
C GLN A 282 -12.85 12.02 19.28
N GLN A 283 -12.45 12.40 20.51
CA GLN A 283 -13.03 11.84 21.74
C GLN A 283 -14.50 12.23 21.94
N GLN A 284 -14.96 13.30 21.30
CA GLN A 284 -16.36 13.67 21.16
C GLN A 284 -16.64 13.89 19.67
N LYS A 285 -17.73 13.30 19.16
CA LYS A 285 -18.21 13.62 17.83
C LYS A 285 -18.72 15.06 17.82
N GLY A 286 -18.19 15.89 16.94
CA GLY A 286 -18.72 17.22 16.66
C GLY A 286 -20.12 17.12 16.08
N LEU A 287 -20.93 18.15 16.32
CA LEU A 287 -22.33 18.23 15.85
C LEU A 287 -22.46 18.04 14.33
N PHE A 288 -21.42 18.39 13.57
CA PHE A 288 -21.38 18.37 12.11
C PHE A 288 -20.53 17.24 11.52
N ASP A 289 -19.99 16.33 12.34
CA ASP A 289 -19.10 15.26 11.84
C ASP A 289 -19.77 14.38 10.78
N GLY A 290 -21.08 14.15 10.90
CA GLY A 290 -21.86 13.40 9.91
C GLY A 290 -21.96 14.13 8.56
N GLU A 291 -22.20 15.45 8.60
CA GLU A 291 -22.29 16.29 7.40
C GLU A 291 -20.94 16.38 6.68
N PHE A 292 -19.83 16.54 7.41
CA PHE A 292 -18.49 16.57 6.81
C PHE A 292 -18.09 15.23 6.19
N ALA A 293 -18.49 14.11 6.81
CA ALA A 293 -18.28 12.78 6.25
C ALA A 293 -19.06 12.58 4.94
N GLU A 294 -20.32 13.00 4.91
CA GLU A 294 -21.16 12.96 3.71
C GLU A 294 -20.62 13.88 2.61
N GLU A 295 -20.20 15.09 2.95
CA GLU A 295 -19.58 16.02 2.01
C GLU A 295 -18.29 15.43 1.41
N THR A 296 -17.46 14.78 2.23
CA THR A 296 -16.25 14.10 1.77
C THR A 296 -16.57 12.97 0.78
N LYS A 297 -17.61 12.17 1.07
CA LYS A 297 -18.08 11.11 0.17
C LYS A 297 -18.57 11.71 -1.15
N ASN A 298 -19.35 12.79 -1.11
CA ASN A 298 -19.84 13.48 -2.30
C ASN A 298 -18.69 14.01 -3.18
N ARG A 299 -17.70 14.70 -2.58
CA ARG A 299 -16.52 15.17 -3.32
C ARG A 299 -15.74 14.04 -4.00
N ASN A 300 -15.68 12.86 -3.39
CA ASN A 300 -15.02 11.70 -4.01
C ASN A 300 -15.82 11.13 -5.19
N VAL A 301 -17.16 11.13 -5.11
CA VAL A 301 -18.02 10.77 -6.23
C VAL A 301 -17.82 11.76 -7.38
N GLU A 302 -17.86 13.06 -7.11
CA GLU A 302 -17.63 14.12 -8.12
C GLU A 302 -16.24 14.00 -8.77
N ARG A 303 -15.21 13.67 -7.98
CA ARG A 303 -13.86 13.42 -8.49
C ARG A 303 -13.86 12.24 -9.46
N LEU A 304 -14.48 11.11 -9.09
CA LEU A 304 -14.57 9.94 -9.96
C LEU A 304 -15.37 10.25 -11.22
N GLU A 305 -16.49 10.96 -11.10
CA GLU A 305 -17.28 11.41 -12.24
C GLU A 305 -16.47 12.26 -13.20
N SER A 306 -15.71 13.24 -12.68
CA SER A 306 -14.84 14.10 -13.49
C SER A 306 -13.79 13.30 -14.27
N ILE A 307 -13.15 12.32 -13.63
CA ILE A 307 -12.18 11.42 -14.26
C ILE A 307 -12.85 10.60 -15.37
N LEU A 308 -14.03 10.05 -15.10
CA LEU A 308 -14.77 9.24 -16.07
C LEU A 308 -15.29 10.07 -17.26
N LEU A 309 -15.75 11.30 -17.01
CA LEU A 309 -16.16 12.24 -18.05
C LEU A 309 -14.98 12.58 -18.97
N GLN A 310 -13.81 12.85 -18.39
CA GLN A 310 -12.61 13.16 -19.16
C GLN A 310 -12.14 11.96 -19.99
N CYS A 311 -12.12 10.75 -19.42
CA CYS A 311 -11.57 9.58 -20.10
C CYS A 311 -12.51 8.93 -21.12
N LEU A 312 -13.83 9.16 -21.01
CA LEU A 312 -14.85 8.64 -21.92
C LEU A 312 -15.19 9.60 -23.08
N THR A 313 -14.38 10.65 -23.27
CA THR A 313 -14.34 11.45 -24.50
C THR A 313 -13.98 10.61 -25.74
N GLU A 314 -13.31 9.48 -25.52
CA GLU A 314 -13.08 8.42 -26.50
C GLU A 314 -13.58 7.07 -25.96
N PRO A 315 -13.94 6.11 -26.82
CA PRO A 315 -14.39 4.79 -26.37
C PRO A 315 -13.36 4.09 -25.47
N LYS A 316 -13.79 3.58 -24.32
CA LYS A 316 -12.98 2.74 -23.43
C LYS A 316 -13.58 1.36 -23.25
N THR A 317 -12.76 0.32 -23.18
CA THR A 317 -13.25 -1.04 -22.88
C THR A 317 -13.44 -1.25 -21.37
N ASN A 318 -14.14 -2.31 -20.98
CA ASN A 318 -14.26 -2.71 -19.56
C ASN A 318 -12.91 -2.95 -18.87
N ARG A 319 -11.88 -3.35 -19.63
CA ARG A 319 -10.53 -3.54 -19.10
C ARG A 319 -9.84 -2.20 -18.84
N GLN A 320 -9.92 -1.27 -19.79
CA GLN A 320 -9.36 0.08 -19.64
C GLN A 320 -10.06 0.84 -18.51
N VAL A 321 -11.39 0.75 -18.41
CA VAL A 321 -12.12 1.37 -17.30
C VAL A 321 -11.70 0.75 -15.96
N TYR A 322 -11.54 -0.58 -15.87
CA TYR A 322 -11.05 -1.23 -14.66
C TYR A 322 -9.66 -0.71 -14.24
N GLU A 323 -8.72 -0.57 -15.17
CA GLU A 323 -7.41 0.03 -14.89
C GLU A 323 -7.52 1.48 -14.43
N ILE A 324 -8.25 2.33 -15.18
CA ILE A 324 -8.45 3.75 -14.86
C ILE A 324 -9.07 3.90 -13.46
N THR A 325 -10.06 3.08 -13.12
CA THR A 325 -10.69 3.07 -11.79
C THR A 325 -9.66 2.84 -10.69
N LEU A 326 -8.84 1.79 -10.83
CA LEU A 326 -7.85 1.43 -9.81
C LEU A 326 -6.70 2.44 -9.75
N GLU A 327 -6.17 2.89 -10.88
CA GLU A 327 -5.08 3.87 -10.96
C GLU A 327 -5.45 5.21 -10.32
N ASN A 328 -6.75 5.53 -10.25
CA ASN A 328 -7.27 6.69 -9.54
C ASN A 328 -7.68 6.40 -8.08
N GLU A 329 -7.24 5.25 -7.57
CA GLU A 329 -7.44 4.72 -6.22
C GLU A 329 -8.90 4.43 -5.83
N PHE A 330 -9.78 4.23 -6.82
CA PHE A 330 -11.15 3.79 -6.58
C PHE A 330 -11.32 2.29 -6.75
N LEU A 331 -12.42 1.75 -6.25
CA LEU A 331 -12.80 0.36 -6.44
C LEU A 331 -13.80 0.21 -7.58
N PRO A 332 -13.84 -0.95 -8.27
CA PRO A 332 -14.82 -1.20 -9.34
C PRO A 332 -16.26 -0.96 -8.93
N LYS A 333 -16.62 -1.15 -7.65
CA LYS A 333 -17.96 -0.86 -7.13
C LYS A 333 -18.33 0.63 -7.28
N HIS A 334 -17.39 1.55 -7.03
CA HIS A 334 -17.64 2.99 -7.13
C HIS A 334 -17.91 3.41 -8.58
N THR A 335 -17.13 2.91 -9.54
CA THR A 335 -17.37 3.20 -10.96
C THR A 335 -18.69 2.61 -11.46
N LYS A 336 -19.05 1.41 -11.00
CA LYS A 336 -20.36 0.80 -11.34
C LYS A 336 -21.52 1.62 -10.79
N GLU A 337 -21.40 2.20 -9.60
CA GLU A 337 -22.41 3.09 -9.01
C GLU A 337 -22.59 4.37 -9.86
N VAL A 338 -21.49 4.99 -10.31
CA VAL A 338 -21.54 6.15 -11.23
C VAL A 338 -22.20 5.77 -12.55
N PHE A 339 -21.78 4.66 -13.18
CA PHE A 339 -22.36 4.22 -14.44
C PHE A 339 -23.82 3.81 -14.34
N ASP A 340 -24.23 3.20 -13.22
CA ASP A 340 -25.64 2.90 -12.94
C ASP A 340 -26.49 4.18 -12.90
N LYS A 341 -25.97 5.27 -12.29
CA LYS A 341 -26.63 6.58 -12.29
C LYS A 341 -26.68 7.19 -13.69
N TRP A 342 -25.59 7.13 -14.46
CA TRP A 342 -25.53 7.69 -15.81
C TRP A 342 -26.44 6.94 -16.80
N GLN A 343 -26.55 5.61 -16.72
CA GLN A 343 -27.51 4.86 -17.55
C GLN A 343 -28.98 5.26 -17.31
N GLN A 344 -29.28 5.90 -16.18
CA GLN A 344 -30.63 6.35 -15.83
C GLN A 344 -30.86 7.83 -16.18
N HIS A 345 -29.85 8.69 -15.97
CA HIS A 345 -30.01 10.14 -15.99
C HIS A 345 -29.17 10.87 -17.05
N ASN A 346 -28.22 10.19 -17.70
CA ASN A 346 -27.36 10.79 -18.72
C ASN A 346 -27.57 10.08 -20.07
N PRO A 347 -28.41 10.63 -20.98
CA PRO A 347 -28.69 10.00 -22.26
C PRO A 347 -27.48 9.89 -23.18
N LYS A 348 -26.42 10.68 -22.95
CA LYS A 348 -25.17 10.64 -23.73
C LYS A 348 -24.30 9.44 -23.36
N PHE A 349 -24.48 8.86 -22.18
CA PHE A 349 -23.68 7.73 -21.75
C PHE A 349 -24.20 6.43 -22.37
N LYS A 350 -23.37 5.80 -23.20
CA LYS A 350 -23.70 4.55 -23.88
C LYS A 350 -22.71 3.44 -23.53
N VAL A 351 -23.24 2.23 -23.48
CA VAL A 351 -22.47 1.00 -23.30
C VAL A 351 -22.84 0.08 -24.44
N TYR A 352 -21.87 -0.31 -25.26
CA TYR A 352 -22.09 -1.21 -26.38
C TYR A 352 -21.41 -2.55 -26.11
N ASP A 353 -22.11 -3.63 -26.44
CA ASP A 353 -21.52 -4.96 -26.51
C ASP A 353 -20.58 -5.01 -27.74
N ILE A 354 -19.32 -5.41 -27.51
CA ILE A 354 -18.29 -5.35 -28.55
C ILE A 354 -18.53 -6.40 -29.64
N LYS A 355 -19.12 -7.56 -29.30
CA LYS A 355 -19.35 -8.64 -30.27
C LYS A 355 -20.50 -8.32 -31.22
N THR A 356 -21.57 -7.73 -30.69
CA THR A 356 -22.80 -7.45 -31.45
C THR A 356 -22.85 -6.02 -32.01
N GLY A 357 -22.08 -5.09 -31.44
CA GLY A 357 -22.14 -3.66 -31.77
C GLY A 357 -23.40 -2.94 -31.27
N LYS A 358 -24.31 -3.65 -30.60
CA LYS A 358 -25.58 -3.11 -30.08
C LYS A 358 -25.40 -2.59 -28.65
N GLU A 359 -26.35 -1.80 -28.18
CA GLU A 359 -26.39 -1.39 -26.78
C GLU A 359 -26.42 -2.62 -25.86
N ALA A 360 -25.52 -2.64 -24.88
CA ALA A 360 -25.43 -3.70 -23.90
C ALA A 360 -26.64 -3.64 -22.94
N ARG A 361 -27.01 -4.81 -22.39
CA ARG A 361 -28.04 -4.87 -21.34
C ARG A 361 -27.65 -3.96 -20.17
N LYS A 362 -28.61 -3.24 -19.60
CA LYS A 362 -28.43 -2.39 -18.40
C LYS A 362 -27.63 -3.12 -17.31
N LYS A 363 -26.72 -2.39 -16.65
CA LYS A 363 -25.80 -2.87 -15.60
C LYS A 363 -24.74 -3.90 -16.04
N SER A 364 -24.64 -4.22 -17.33
CA SER A 364 -23.67 -5.20 -17.84
C SER A 364 -22.31 -4.54 -18.11
N PHE A 365 -21.64 -4.07 -17.06
CA PHE A 365 -20.39 -3.30 -17.20
C PHE A 365 -19.12 -4.16 -17.27
N TYR A 366 -19.14 -5.37 -16.69
CA TYR A 366 -17.99 -6.28 -16.70
C TYR A 366 -16.66 -5.70 -16.17
N ILE A 367 -16.73 -4.69 -15.30
CA ILE A 367 -15.58 -4.06 -14.63
C ILE A 367 -15.20 -4.94 -13.42
N SER A 368 -14.29 -5.89 -13.60
CA SER A 368 -13.80 -6.77 -12.54
C SER A 368 -12.50 -7.47 -12.95
N TRP A 369 -11.72 -7.92 -11.95
CA TRP A 369 -10.55 -8.78 -12.19
C TRP A 369 -10.87 -10.00 -13.06
N SER A 370 -12.00 -10.67 -12.82
CA SER A 370 -12.38 -11.87 -13.59
C SER A 370 -12.50 -11.60 -15.08
N ASN A 371 -13.06 -10.45 -15.49
CA ASN A 371 -13.15 -10.10 -16.91
C ASN A 371 -11.84 -9.50 -17.43
N TYR A 372 -11.04 -8.88 -16.54
CA TYR A 372 -9.73 -8.35 -16.90
C TYR A 372 -8.72 -9.44 -17.27
N LYS A 373 -8.62 -10.47 -16.41
CA LYS A 373 -7.63 -11.57 -16.56
C LYS A 373 -7.89 -12.43 -17.80
N ASP A 374 -9.15 -12.61 -18.17
CA ASP A 374 -9.55 -13.45 -19.31
C ASP A 374 -9.26 -12.76 -20.66
N GLY A 375 -8.82 -11.50 -20.63
CA GLY A 375 -8.47 -10.72 -21.81
C GLY A 375 -9.67 -10.21 -22.62
N ASP A 376 -10.89 -10.60 -22.27
CA ASP A 376 -12.10 -10.36 -23.04
C ASP A 376 -12.62 -8.93 -22.87
N ASN A 377 -12.52 -8.14 -23.93
CA ASN A 377 -13.19 -6.85 -24.05
C ASN A 377 -14.66 -7.10 -24.41
N LYS A 378 -15.53 -7.15 -23.39
CA LYS A 378 -16.95 -7.48 -23.54
C LYS A 378 -17.78 -6.28 -23.97
N VAL A 379 -17.46 -5.11 -23.40
CA VAL A 379 -18.21 -3.88 -23.64
C VAL A 379 -17.28 -2.70 -23.84
N LYS A 380 -17.76 -1.70 -24.60
CA LYS A 380 -17.16 -0.38 -24.75
C LYS A 380 -18.09 0.69 -24.17
N PHE A 381 -17.51 1.65 -23.47
CA PHE A 381 -18.15 2.79 -22.84
C PHE A 381 -17.82 4.06 -23.63
N ILE A 382 -18.78 4.94 -23.83
CA ILE A 382 -18.58 6.23 -24.51
C ILE A 382 -19.59 7.27 -24.00
N LEU A 383 -19.17 8.53 -23.99
CA LEU A 383 -20.07 9.68 -23.96
C LEU A 383 -20.26 10.20 -25.40
N GLU A 384 -21.45 10.00 -25.96
CA GLU A 384 -21.79 10.54 -27.27
C GLU A 384 -21.88 12.07 -27.22
N GLN A 385 -21.47 12.74 -28.31
CA GLN A 385 -21.43 14.21 -28.38
C GLN A 385 -22.84 14.81 -28.38
#